data_AF-A0A699WBY4-F1
#
_entry.id   AF-A0A699WBY4-F1
#
_cell.length_a   1.000
_cell.length_b   1.000
_cell.length_c   1.000
_cell.angle_alpha   90.00
_cell.angle_beta   90.00
_cell.angle_gamma   90.00
#
_symmetry.space_group_name_H-M   'P 1'
#
loop_
_entity.id
_entity.type
_entity.pdbx_description
1 polymer ?
#
loop_
_entity_poly.entity_id
_entity_poly.type
_entity_poly.pdbx_seq_one_letter_code
_entity_poly.pdbx_strand_id
1 'polypeptide(L)'
;MMIDEFCPTEEVQRLEDELRHLKLRDMNIAAYTERFNELALLCLDAVPNEKKKVELYIKGLPEIIKGETTSSRPVTLNEAVRMAHALMEQKIQAKNERIAEDLKRKWETIIKATTTTTE
;
A
#
# COMPACT_ATOMS: atom_id res chain seq x y z
N MET A 1 -4.49 25.57 36.88
CA MET A 1 -4.68 24.13 37.14
C MET A 1 -4.42 23.44 35.82
N MET A 2 -3.21 22.89 35.66
CA MET A 2 -2.75 22.31 34.40
C MET A 2 -3.10 20.83 34.43
N ILE A 3 -3.99 20.40 33.54
CA ILE A 3 -4.25 18.99 33.26
C ILE A 3 -3.02 18.50 32.52
N ASP A 4 -2.06 17.95 33.27
CA ASP A 4 -1.08 17.05 32.71
C ASP A 4 -1.84 15.73 32.50
N GLU A 5 -2.45 15.59 31.33
CA GLU A 5 -3.06 14.32 30.91
C GLU A 5 -1.94 13.30 30.77
N PHE A 6 -1.70 12.58 31.86
CA PHE A 6 -0.69 11.54 31.91
C PHE A 6 -1.13 10.40 30.97
N CYS A 7 -0.66 10.42 29.73
CA CYS A 7 -0.77 9.27 28.84
C CYS A 7 0.10 8.16 29.44
N PRO A 8 -0.46 6.98 29.80
CA PRO A 8 0.34 5.90 30.36
C PRO A 8 1.47 5.52 29.39
N THR A 9 2.70 5.38 29.88
CA THR A 9 3.87 5.00 29.06
C THR A 9 3.63 3.71 28.26
N GLU A 10 2.85 2.78 28.80
CA GLU A 10 2.45 1.53 28.14
C GLU A 10 1.58 1.76 26.90
N GLU A 11 0.69 2.76 26.94
CA GLU A 11 -0.18 3.12 25.82
C GLU A 11 0.61 3.76 24.69
N VAL A 12 1.56 4.64 25.01
CA VAL A 12 2.49 5.23 24.04
C VAL A 12 3.31 4.13 23.37
N GLN A 13 3.90 3.22 24.16
CA GLN A 13 4.68 2.10 23.63
C GLN A 13 3.85 1.22 22.69
N ARG A 14 2.60 0.92 23.05
CA ARG A 14 1.68 0.14 22.22
C ARG A 14 1.41 0.81 20.87
N LEU A 15 1.16 2.12 20.86
CA LEU A 15 0.92 2.88 19.64
C LEU A 15 2.17 2.95 18.75
N GLU A 16 3.36 3.12 19.35
CA GLU A 16 4.61 3.09 18.60
C GLU A 16 4.86 1.72 17.97
N ASP A 17 4.59 0.64 18.70
CA ASP A 17 4.74 -0.71 18.19
C ASP A 17 3.71 -1.00 17.09
N GLU A 18 2.49 -0.49 17.20
CA GLU A 18 1.53 -0.54 16.12
C GLU A 18 2.06 0.20 14.87
N LEU A 19 2.58 1.41 15.02
CA LEU A 19 3.16 2.19 13.91
C LEU A 19 4.31 1.44 13.23
N ARG A 20 5.22 0.83 14.01
CA ARG A 20 6.39 0.09 13.51
C ARG A 20 6.02 -1.16 12.73
N HIS A 21 4.86 -1.75 13.02
CA HIS A 21 4.37 -3.00 12.44
C HIS A 21 3.14 -2.83 11.54
N LEU A 22 2.69 -1.58 11.33
CA LEU A 22 1.59 -1.26 10.45
C LEU A 22 1.90 -1.76 9.03
N LYS A 23 0.94 -2.45 8.42
CA LYS A 23 1.06 -3.00 7.07
C LYS A 23 -0.20 -2.67 6.27
N LEU A 24 0.00 -2.36 5.00
CA LEU A 24 -1.09 -2.24 4.04
C LEU A 24 -1.81 -3.59 3.91
N ARG A 25 -3.13 -3.59 4.08
CA ARG A 25 -4.00 -4.75 3.90
C ARG A 25 -4.99 -4.51 2.77
N ASP A 26 -5.37 -5.58 2.09
CA ASP A 26 -6.45 -5.62 1.08
C ASP A 26 -6.36 -4.54 0.00
N MET A 27 -5.15 -4.06 -0.29
CA MET A 27 -4.91 -3.00 -1.26
C MET A 27 -5.63 -1.67 -0.92
N ASN A 28 -6.05 -1.48 0.33
CA ASN A 28 -6.76 -0.28 0.77
C ASN A 28 -5.79 0.79 1.27
N ILE A 29 -5.22 1.56 0.33
CA ILE A 29 -4.26 2.60 0.67
C ILE A 29 -4.89 3.75 1.45
N ALA A 30 -6.16 4.06 1.22
CA ALA A 30 -6.85 5.12 1.95
C ALA A 30 -6.88 4.82 3.46
N ALA A 31 -7.38 3.63 3.84
CA ALA A 31 -7.43 3.21 5.24
C ALA A 31 -6.03 3.07 5.87
N TYR A 32 -5.05 2.58 5.10
CA TYR A 32 -3.66 2.50 5.57
C TYR A 32 -3.07 3.88 5.83
N THR A 33 -3.28 4.84 4.93
CA THR A 33 -2.76 6.21 5.05
C THR A 33 -3.43 6.95 6.19
N GLU A 34 -4.74 6.79 6.36
CA GLU A 34 -5.49 7.33 7.48
C GLU A 34 -4.92 6.82 8.81
N ARG A 35 -4.84 5.49 8.99
CA ARG A 35 -4.31 4.89 10.21
C ARG A 35 -2.86 5.27 10.47
N PHE A 36 -2.03 5.33 9.42
CA PHE A 36 -0.65 5.76 9.54
C PHE A 36 -0.55 7.21 10.05
N ASN A 37 -1.36 8.12 9.51
CA ASN A 37 -1.37 9.52 9.92
C ASN A 37 -1.83 9.68 11.38
N GLU A 38 -2.87 8.96 11.80
CA GLU A 38 -3.30 8.94 13.21
C GLU A 38 -2.15 8.52 14.14
N LEU A 39 -1.51 7.39 13.84
CA LEU A 39 -0.41 6.88 14.65
C LEU A 39 0.82 7.81 14.64
N ALA A 40 1.14 8.40 13.48
CA ALA A 40 2.24 9.35 13.35
C ALA A 40 2.01 10.66 14.12
N LEU A 41 0.75 11.08 14.28
CA LEU A 41 0.39 12.23 15.12
C LEU A 41 0.51 11.93 16.61
N LEU A 42 0.23 10.69 17.02
CA LEU A 42 0.31 10.26 18.42
C LEU A 42 1.74 9.90 18.85
N CYS A 43 2.58 9.43 17.92
CA CYS A 43 3.95 8.96 18.19
C CYS A 43 5.00 9.93 17.65
N LEU A 44 4.97 11.19 18.09
CA LEU A 44 5.84 12.25 17.57
C LEU A 44 7.34 11.92 17.69
N ASP A 45 7.76 11.28 18.79
CA ASP A 45 9.15 10.87 19.01
C ASP A 45 9.61 9.79 18.02
N ALA A 46 8.69 8.92 17.57
CA ALA A 46 8.96 7.91 16.55
C ALA A 46 9.02 8.51 15.13
N VAL A 47 8.43 9.70 14.92
CA VAL A 47 8.34 10.40 13.63
C VAL A 47 8.93 11.81 13.72
N PRO A 48 10.24 11.95 14.04
CA PRO A 48 10.85 13.25 14.34
C PRO A 48 10.99 14.18 13.13
N ASN A 49 10.83 13.66 11.91
CA ASN A 49 10.92 14.44 10.68
C ASN A 49 10.24 13.74 9.49
N GLU A 50 10.06 14.49 8.41
CA GLU A 50 9.40 14.02 7.18
C GLU A 50 10.11 12.81 6.55
N LYS A 51 11.46 12.78 6.55
CA LYS A 51 12.22 11.63 6.04
C LYS A 51 11.86 10.36 6.81
N LYS A 52 11.80 10.43 8.13
CA LYS A 52 11.43 9.27 8.96
C LYS A 52 9.99 8.85 8.75
N LYS A 53 9.09 9.82 8.57
CA LYS A 53 7.68 9.58 8.20
C LYS A 53 7.56 8.80 6.91
N VAL A 54 8.27 9.22 5.86
CA VAL A 54 8.30 8.52 4.56
C VAL A 54 8.88 7.12 4.69
N GLU A 55 10.00 6.94 5.40
CA GLU A 55 10.61 5.62 5.62
C GLU A 55 9.64 4.63 6.28
N LEU A 56 8.95 5.06 7.35
CA LEU A 56 7.98 4.23 8.07
C LEU A 56 6.77 3.89 7.19
N TYR A 57 6.27 4.86 6.44
CA TYR A 57 5.15 4.64 5.53
C TYR A 57 5.50 3.59 4.46
N ILE A 58 6.68 3.71 3.83
CA ILE A 58 7.16 2.78 2.81
C ILE A 58 7.39 1.38 3.40
N LYS A 59 7.86 1.28 4.65
CA LYS A 59 8.12 0.00 5.34
C LYS A 59 6.87 -0.89 5.42
N GLY A 60 5.69 -0.30 5.60
CA GLY A 60 4.42 -1.04 5.67
C GLY A 60 3.81 -1.40 4.32
N LEU A 61 4.40 -0.97 3.19
CA LEU A 61 3.91 -1.30 1.86
C LEU A 61 4.26 -2.76 1.46
N PRO A 62 3.46 -3.40 0.60
CA PRO A 62 3.78 -4.71 0.03
C PRO A 62 5.07 -4.64 -0.77
N GLU A 63 5.89 -5.70 -0.75
CA GLU A 63 7.26 -5.67 -1.29
C GLU A 63 7.33 -5.20 -2.76
N ILE A 64 6.35 -5.60 -3.58
CA ILE A 64 6.25 -5.18 -4.98
C ILE A 64 6.12 -3.65 -5.10
N ILE A 65 5.30 -3.02 -4.27
CA ILE A 65 5.09 -1.56 -4.28
C ILE A 65 6.23 -0.84 -3.57
N LYS A 66 6.72 -1.43 -2.48
CA LYS A 66 7.80 -0.90 -1.65
C LYS A 66 9.10 -0.74 -2.42
N GLY A 67 9.49 -1.74 -3.23
CA GLY A 67 10.71 -1.68 -4.03
C GLY A 67 10.68 -0.53 -5.04
N GLU A 68 9.57 -0.38 -5.75
CA GLU A 68 9.38 0.69 -6.74
C GLU A 68 9.31 2.07 -6.06
N THR A 69 8.54 2.20 -4.97
CA THR A 69 8.42 3.47 -4.22
C THR A 69 9.75 3.90 -3.60
N THR A 70 10.51 2.96 -3.02
CA THR A 70 11.86 3.23 -2.48
C THR A 70 12.79 3.77 -3.57
N SER A 71 12.75 3.18 -4.77
CA SER A 71 13.60 3.56 -5.90
C SER A 71 13.31 4.97 -6.42
N SER A 72 12.04 5.40 -6.35
CA SER A 72 11.62 6.75 -6.73
C SER A 72 12.04 7.84 -5.73
N ARG A 73 12.49 7.46 -4.52
CA ARG A 73 12.98 8.38 -3.47
C ARG A 73 12.03 9.56 -3.21
N PRO A 74 10.77 9.30 -2.80
CA PRO A 74 9.85 10.37 -2.42
C PRO A 74 10.43 11.18 -1.27
N VAL A 75 10.28 12.50 -1.35
CA VAL A 75 10.75 13.45 -0.33
C VAL A 75 9.66 13.71 0.71
N THR A 76 8.39 13.58 0.31
CA THR A 76 7.24 13.82 1.17
C THR A 76 6.34 12.59 1.29
N LEU A 77 5.55 12.51 2.36
CA LEU A 77 4.56 11.45 2.53
C LEU A 77 3.55 11.46 1.38
N ASN A 78 3.08 12.63 0.95
CA ASN A 78 2.11 12.74 -0.14
C ASN A 78 2.65 12.17 -1.46
N GLU A 79 3.94 12.36 -1.74
CA GLU A 79 4.58 11.73 -2.89
C GLU A 79 4.57 10.20 -2.77
N ALA A 80 4.94 9.67 -1.60
CA ALA A 80 4.93 8.22 -1.35
C ALA A 80 3.52 7.62 -1.46
N VAL A 81 2.50 8.30 -0.91
CA VAL A 81 1.08 7.90 -1.01
C VAL A 81 0.62 7.88 -2.46
N ARG A 82 0.90 8.95 -3.22
CA ARG A 82 0.51 9.04 -4.64
C ARG A 82 1.19 7.97 -5.49
N MET A 83 2.48 7.71 -5.26
CA MET A 83 3.21 6.63 -5.93
C MET A 83 2.61 5.26 -5.61
N ALA A 84 2.36 4.97 -4.32
CA ALA A 84 1.76 3.71 -3.92
C ALA A 84 0.39 3.48 -4.58
N HIS A 85 -0.46 4.51 -4.65
CA HIS A 85 -1.74 4.46 -5.36
C HIS A 85 -1.56 4.18 -6.86
N ALA A 86 -0.70 4.93 -7.54
CA ALA A 86 -0.48 4.77 -8.98
C ALA A 86 0.06 3.37 -9.33
N LEU A 87 1.03 2.88 -8.56
CA LEU A 87 1.60 1.55 -8.74
C LEU A 87 0.56 0.45 -8.51
N MET A 88 -0.28 0.61 -7.50
CA MET A 88 -1.33 -0.34 -7.18
C MET A 88 -2.36 -0.44 -8.31
N GLU A 89 -2.82 0.70 -8.83
CA GLU A 89 -3.73 0.77 -9.98
C GLU A 89 -3.12 0.10 -11.21
N GLN A 90 -1.84 0.38 -11.51
CA GLN A 90 -1.12 -0.26 -12.61
C GLN A 90 -1.08 -1.78 -12.48
N LYS A 91 -0.86 -2.33 -11.27
CA LYS A 91 -0.85 -3.79 -11.08
C LYS A 91 -2.24 -4.41 -11.23
N ILE A 92 -3.29 -3.72 -10.78
CA ILE A 92 -4.68 -4.17 -10.97
C ILE A 92 -5.00 -4.20 -12.47
N GLN A 93 -4.70 -3.12 -13.17
CA GLN A 93 -4.95 -3.01 -14.61
C GLN A 93 -4.19 -4.09 -15.39
N ALA A 94 -2.89 -4.27 -15.15
CA ALA A 94 -2.09 -5.30 -15.81
C ALA A 94 -2.55 -6.74 -15.48
N LYS A 95 -3.19 -6.97 -14.33
CA LYS A 95 -3.80 -8.26 -14.00
C LYS A 95 -5.08 -8.47 -14.81
N ASN A 96 -5.93 -7.45 -14.91
CA ASN A 96 -7.19 -7.51 -15.65
C ASN A 96 -6.94 -7.72 -17.16
N GLU A 97 -5.94 -7.04 -17.72
CA GLU A 97 -5.54 -7.20 -19.12
C GLU A 97 -5.10 -8.63 -19.42
N ARG A 98 -4.23 -9.22 -18.58
CA ARG A 98 -3.81 -10.62 -18.74
C ARG A 98 -4.98 -11.59 -18.67
N ILE A 99 -5.94 -11.37 -17.76
CA ILE A 99 -7.15 -12.20 -17.67
C ILE A 99 -7.99 -12.07 -18.95
N ALA A 100 -8.16 -10.86 -19.47
CA ALA A 100 -8.91 -10.62 -20.69
C ALA A 100 -8.27 -11.29 -21.92
N GLU A 101 -6.94 -11.20 -22.04
CA GLU A 101 -6.17 -11.86 -23.10
C GLU A 101 -6.28 -13.39 -23.04
N ASP A 102 -6.14 -13.96 -21.84
CA ASP A 102 -6.28 -15.41 -21.62
C ASP A 102 -7.69 -15.91 -21.99
N LEU A 103 -8.72 -15.15 -21.62
CA LEU A 103 -10.10 -15.46 -21.99
C LEU A 103 -10.29 -15.40 -23.51
N LYS A 104 -9.79 -14.34 -24.15
CA LYS A 104 -9.85 -14.18 -25.61
C LYS A 104 -9.20 -15.37 -26.33
N ARG A 105 -7.98 -15.74 -25.93
CA ARG A 105 -7.26 -16.88 -26.52
C ARG A 105 -7.99 -18.21 -26.34
N LYS A 106 -8.64 -18.43 -25.18
CA LYS A 106 -9.48 -19.62 -24.94
C LYS A 106 -10.68 -19.66 -25.88
N TRP A 107 -11.39 -18.55 -26.05
CA TRP A 107 -12.52 -18.46 -26.97
C TRP A 107 -12.11 -18.72 -28.42
N GLU A 108 -11.00 -18.14 -28.88
CA GLU A 108 -10.47 -18.39 -30.22
C GLU A 108 -10.11 -19.86 -30.44
N THR A 109 -9.60 -20.54 -29.41
CA THR A 109 -9.28 -21.97 -29.47
C THR A 109 -10.53 -22.83 -29.61
N ILE A 110 -11.58 -22.53 -28.83
CA ILE A 110 -12.87 -23.25 -28.88
C ILE A 110 -13.51 -23.10 -30.26
N ILE A 111 -13.55 -21.86 -30.80
CA ILE A 111 -14.12 -21.57 -32.12
C ILE A 111 -13.42 -22.42 -33.21
N LYS A 112 -12.08 -22.41 -33.22
CA LYS A 112 -11.29 -23.19 -34.19
C LYS A 112 -11.59 -24.69 -34.10
N ALA A 113 -11.68 -25.26 -32.89
CA ALA A 113 -11.98 -26.67 -32.71
C ALA A 113 -13.38 -27.06 -33.23
N THR A 114 -14.39 -26.19 -33.04
CA THR A 114 -15.74 -26.43 -33.55
C THR A 114 -15.83 -26.37 -35.07
N THR A 115 -15.07 -25.47 -35.71
CA THR A 115 -15.08 -25.36 -37.18
C THR A 115 -14.39 -26.54 -37.88
N THR A 116 -13.36 -27.14 -37.27
CA THR A 116 -12.61 -28.26 -37.87
C THR A 116 -13.31 -29.63 -37.72
N THR A 117 -14.32 -29.75 -36.85
CA THR A 117 -15.06 -31.01 -36.63
C THR A 117 -16.27 -31.16 -37.58
N THR A 118 -16.57 -30.14 -38.38
CA THR A 118 -17.76 -30.09 -39.25
C THR A 118 -17.42 -30.24 -40.76
N GLU A 119 -16.16 -30.55 -41.09
CA GLU A 119 -15.69 -30.98 -42.42
C GLU A 119 -15.22 -32.45 -42.37
#